data_AF-A0AAN0MRK8-F1
#
_entry.id   AF-A0AAN0MRK8-F1
#
_cell.length_a   1.000
_cell.length_b   1.000
_cell.length_c   1.000
_cell.angle_alpha   90.00
_cell.angle_beta   90.00
_cell.angle_gamma   90.00
#
_symmetry.space_group_name_H-M   'P 1'
#
loop_
_entity.id
_entity.type
_entity.pdbx_description
1 polymer ?
#
loop_
_entity_poly.entity_id
_entity_poly.type
_entity_poly.pdbx_seq_one_letter_code
_entity_poly.pdbx_strand_id
1 'polypeptide(L)'
;MPLVVPTPIPAYPPAPQPTDDRVSFSTKAFALAASYEPQRVAFNIALDQVHANSQWAQSKAQEAQDSAMAASQSASNAHASRVAVDEAVNDVREALDAIKAGPVASVNGRNGVVVGLQEALIQRVSTAADNGQPLLVGSEYALSAGSAYSRSLPVGVAGNQIVLNSTGGWAASLFTLGRANAAHTINGVADNVLFDSDSARRIIASCTAPGAWTLTIS
;
A
#
# COMPACT_ATOMS: atom_id res chain seq x y z
N MET A 1 8.97 -86.85 -123.39
CA MET A 1 9.58 -85.88 -122.46
C MET A 1 8.86 -86.03 -121.12
N PRO A 2 9.57 -86.32 -120.01
CA PRO A 2 8.94 -86.70 -118.75
C PRO A 2 8.38 -85.48 -117.99
N LEU A 3 7.21 -85.65 -117.37
CA LEU A 3 6.64 -84.70 -116.41
C LEU A 3 7.45 -84.71 -115.11
N VAL A 4 7.95 -83.55 -114.70
CA VAL A 4 8.55 -83.34 -113.38
C VAL A 4 7.42 -83.06 -112.39
N VAL A 5 7.30 -83.91 -111.36
CA VAL A 5 6.40 -83.70 -110.21
C VAL A 5 7.10 -82.77 -109.21
N PRO A 6 6.45 -81.72 -108.68
CA PRO A 6 7.07 -80.90 -107.63
C PRO A 6 7.03 -81.62 -106.27
N THR A 7 8.17 -81.64 -105.59
CA THR A 7 8.34 -82.08 -104.20
C THR A 7 7.65 -81.11 -103.20
N PRO A 8 7.04 -81.60 -102.10
CA PRO A 8 6.46 -80.73 -101.09
C PRO A 8 7.53 -80.05 -100.22
N ILE A 9 7.31 -78.77 -99.89
CA ILE A 9 8.16 -77.95 -99.03
C ILE A 9 7.99 -78.41 -97.56
N PRO A 10 9.05 -78.53 -96.73
CA PRO A 10 8.91 -78.84 -95.31
C PRO A 10 8.25 -77.67 -94.56
N ALA A 11 7.28 -77.96 -93.70
CA ALA A 11 6.71 -76.97 -92.79
C ALA A 11 7.77 -76.48 -91.78
N TYR A 12 7.93 -75.16 -91.66
CA TYR A 12 8.73 -74.56 -90.59
C TYR A 12 8.09 -74.85 -89.22
N PRO A 13 8.89 -75.06 -88.14
CA PRO A 13 8.33 -75.11 -86.79
C PRO A 13 7.74 -73.74 -86.42
N PRO A 14 6.66 -73.70 -85.62
CA PRO A 14 6.07 -72.44 -85.17
C PRO A 14 7.10 -71.63 -84.36
N ALA A 15 7.10 -70.31 -84.55
CA ALA A 15 7.93 -69.40 -83.77
C ALA A 15 7.65 -69.58 -82.26
N PRO A 16 8.67 -69.50 -81.39
CA PRO A 16 8.47 -69.62 -79.96
C PRO A 16 7.49 -68.53 -79.50
N GLN A 17 6.40 -68.94 -78.83
CA GLN A 17 5.47 -67.99 -78.25
C GLN A 17 6.21 -67.12 -77.22
N PRO A 18 5.89 -65.82 -77.14
CA PRO A 18 6.50 -64.95 -76.14
C PRO A 18 6.16 -65.50 -74.76
N THR A 19 7.17 -65.94 -74.03
CA THR A 19 6.99 -66.43 -72.65
C THR A 19 6.49 -65.28 -71.77
N ASP A 20 5.42 -65.56 -71.04
CA ASP A 20 4.59 -64.70 -70.18
C ASP A 20 5.36 -63.93 -69.08
N ASP A 21 6.67 -64.16 -68.94
CA ASP A 21 7.51 -63.59 -67.90
C ASP A 21 7.68 -62.09 -68.03
N ARG A 22 7.75 -61.52 -69.24
CA ARG A 22 7.93 -60.06 -69.42
C ARG A 22 6.72 -59.25 -68.97
N VAL A 23 5.51 -59.79 -69.16
CA VAL A 23 4.27 -59.17 -68.66
C VAL A 23 4.19 -59.32 -67.14
N SER A 24 4.53 -60.50 -66.61
CA SER A 24 4.55 -60.76 -65.17
C SER A 24 5.50 -59.88 -64.37
N PHE A 25 6.72 -59.60 -64.88
CA PHE A 25 7.67 -58.68 -64.25
C PHE A 25 7.18 -57.23 -64.26
N SER A 26 6.61 -56.75 -65.38
CA SER A 26 6.06 -55.39 -65.50
C SER A 26 4.87 -55.19 -64.56
N THR A 27 3.94 -56.15 -64.50
CA THR A 27 2.77 -56.10 -63.62
C THR A 27 3.17 -56.16 -62.14
N LYS A 28 4.16 -56.98 -61.77
CA LYS A 28 4.69 -57.02 -60.39
C LYS A 28 5.42 -55.74 -60.01
N ALA A 29 6.20 -55.16 -60.91
CA ALA A 29 6.88 -53.87 -60.67
C ALA A 29 5.88 -52.72 -60.51
N PHE A 30 4.81 -52.70 -61.32
CA PHE A 30 3.72 -51.73 -61.21
C PHE A 30 2.91 -51.90 -59.92
N ALA A 31 2.58 -53.14 -59.54
CA ALA A 31 1.88 -53.42 -58.28
C ALA A 31 2.72 -53.04 -57.06
N LEU A 32 4.04 -53.25 -57.12
CA LEU A 32 4.97 -52.82 -56.08
C LEU A 32 5.03 -51.29 -56.00
N ALA A 33 5.21 -50.59 -57.12
CA ALA A 33 5.21 -49.13 -57.15
C ALA A 33 3.88 -48.52 -56.67
N ALA A 34 2.74 -49.12 -57.06
CA ALA A 34 1.41 -48.72 -56.61
C ALA A 34 1.18 -48.96 -55.11
N SER A 35 1.89 -49.90 -54.50
CA SER A 35 1.83 -50.13 -53.04
C SER A 35 2.65 -49.14 -52.21
N TYR A 36 3.65 -48.48 -52.82
CA TYR A 36 4.53 -47.52 -52.15
C TYR A 36 3.95 -46.11 -52.03
N GLU A 37 3.18 -45.65 -53.04
CA GLU A 37 2.56 -44.32 -53.04
C GLU A 37 1.64 -44.08 -51.82
N PRO A 38 0.69 -44.99 -51.47
CA PRO A 38 -0.15 -44.84 -50.28
C PRO A 38 0.65 -44.81 -48.98
N GLN A 39 1.73 -45.61 -48.88
CA GLN A 39 2.59 -45.67 -47.71
C GLN A 39 3.40 -44.38 -47.53
N ARG A 40 3.90 -43.79 -48.63
CA ARG A 40 4.59 -42.48 -48.61
C ARG A 40 3.66 -41.36 -48.17
N VAL A 41 2.42 -41.35 -48.68
CA VAL A 41 1.41 -40.36 -48.28
C VAL A 41 1.09 -40.49 -46.78
N ALA A 42 0.86 -41.71 -46.29
CA ALA A 42 0.60 -41.95 -44.87
C ALA A 42 1.78 -41.53 -43.98
N PHE A 43 3.02 -41.79 -44.40
CA PHE A 43 4.23 -41.37 -43.68
C PHE A 43 4.38 -39.84 -43.61
N ASN A 44 4.12 -39.13 -44.72
CA ASN A 44 4.17 -37.67 -44.73
C ASN A 44 3.09 -37.04 -43.84
N ILE A 45 1.88 -37.60 -43.84
CA ILE A 45 0.80 -37.15 -42.93
C ILE A 45 1.21 -37.36 -41.47
N ALA A 46 1.83 -38.50 -41.14
CA ALA A 46 2.30 -38.77 -39.80
C ALA A 46 3.42 -37.80 -39.37
N LEU A 47 4.34 -37.45 -40.27
CA LEU A 47 5.38 -36.44 -40.02
C LEU A 47 4.79 -35.05 -39.77
N ASP A 48 3.82 -34.62 -40.57
CA ASP A 48 3.13 -33.34 -40.39
C ASP A 48 2.40 -33.29 -39.05
N GLN A 49 1.77 -34.40 -38.65
CA GLN A 49 1.12 -34.53 -37.34
C GLN A 49 2.13 -34.40 -36.18
N VAL A 50 3.32 -35.01 -36.31
CA VAL A 50 4.38 -34.91 -35.29
C VAL A 50 4.93 -33.50 -35.20
N HIS A 51 5.14 -32.81 -36.33
CA HIS A 51 5.55 -31.41 -36.34
C HIS A 51 4.50 -30.50 -35.70
N ALA A 52 3.22 -30.67 -36.04
CA ALA A 52 2.13 -29.89 -35.44
C ALA A 52 2.03 -30.10 -33.92
N ASN A 53 2.13 -31.35 -33.46
CA ASN A 53 2.13 -31.67 -32.03
C ASN A 53 3.35 -31.08 -31.31
N SER A 54 4.52 -31.06 -31.96
CA SER A 54 5.74 -30.48 -31.40
C SER A 54 5.64 -28.96 -31.26
N GLN A 55 5.10 -28.27 -32.28
CA GLN A 55 4.86 -26.83 -32.23
C GLN A 55 3.83 -26.47 -31.15
N TRP A 56 2.75 -27.24 -31.04
CA TRP A 56 1.76 -27.06 -29.99
C TRP A 56 2.37 -27.23 -28.59
N ALA A 57 3.18 -28.27 -28.38
CA ALA A 57 3.87 -28.50 -27.12
C ALA A 57 4.85 -27.36 -26.77
N GLN A 58 5.59 -26.84 -27.75
CA GLN A 58 6.45 -25.66 -27.56
C GLN A 58 5.65 -24.41 -27.19
N SER A 59 4.52 -24.17 -27.85
CA SER A 59 3.62 -23.06 -27.52
C SER A 59 3.09 -23.17 -26.09
N LYS A 60 2.69 -24.37 -25.63
CA LYS A 60 2.26 -24.58 -24.25
C LYS A 60 3.37 -24.44 -23.22
N ALA A 61 4.59 -24.85 -23.56
CA ALA A 61 5.75 -24.61 -22.72
C ALA A 61 6.05 -23.10 -22.57
N GLN A 62 5.91 -22.33 -23.65
CA GLN A 62 6.10 -20.87 -23.62
C GLN A 62 5.03 -20.18 -22.77
N GLU A 63 3.75 -20.50 -22.96
CA GLU A 63 2.64 -19.96 -22.15
C GLU A 63 2.87 -20.24 -20.63
N ALA A 64 3.37 -21.43 -20.29
CA ALA A 64 3.69 -21.78 -18.91
C ALA A 64 4.87 -20.97 -18.34
N GLN A 65 5.90 -20.70 -19.14
CA GLN A 65 7.03 -19.85 -18.74
C GLN A 65 6.60 -18.40 -18.53
N ASP A 66 5.81 -17.83 -19.44
CA ASP A 66 5.31 -16.46 -19.33
C ASP A 66 4.42 -16.31 -18.08
N SER A 67 3.59 -17.30 -17.81
CA SER A 67 2.76 -17.36 -16.59
C SER A 67 3.62 -17.44 -15.31
N ALA A 68 4.72 -18.22 -15.32
CA ALA A 68 5.64 -18.33 -14.19
C ALA A 68 6.40 -17.01 -13.94
N MET A 69 6.82 -16.30 -15.00
CA MET A 69 7.44 -14.98 -14.86
C MET A 69 6.47 -13.95 -14.29
N ALA A 70 5.23 -13.92 -14.77
CA ALA A 70 4.19 -13.03 -14.24
C ALA A 70 3.90 -13.31 -12.75
N ALA A 71 3.85 -14.58 -12.36
CA ALA A 71 3.69 -14.98 -10.95
C ALA A 71 4.88 -14.55 -10.09
N SER A 72 6.11 -14.71 -10.58
CA SER A 72 7.33 -14.27 -9.89
C SER A 72 7.37 -12.74 -9.70
N GLN A 73 6.98 -11.98 -10.72
CA GLN A 73 6.91 -10.52 -10.65
C GLN A 73 5.83 -10.08 -9.64
N SER A 74 4.66 -10.72 -9.67
CA SER A 74 3.57 -10.46 -8.72
C SER A 74 4.01 -10.74 -7.28
N ALA A 75 4.71 -11.84 -7.03
CA ALA A 75 5.26 -12.17 -5.71
C ALA A 75 6.30 -11.14 -5.23
N SER A 76 7.16 -10.66 -6.13
CA SER A 76 8.15 -9.62 -5.81
C SER A 76 7.47 -8.29 -5.45
N ASN A 77 6.45 -7.88 -6.22
CA ASN A 77 5.66 -6.69 -5.92
C ASN A 77 4.91 -6.83 -4.59
N ALA A 78 4.36 -8.00 -4.29
CA ALA A 78 3.71 -8.26 -3.01
C ALA A 78 4.69 -8.21 -1.83
N HIS A 79 5.93 -8.67 -2.00
CA HIS A 79 6.97 -8.57 -0.98
C HIS A 79 7.39 -7.12 -0.73
N ALA A 80 7.61 -6.33 -1.78
CA ALA A 80 7.92 -4.90 -1.66
C ALA A 80 6.80 -4.13 -0.95
N SER A 81 5.53 -4.42 -1.29
CA SER A 81 4.37 -3.83 -0.60
C SER A 81 4.31 -4.21 0.88
N ARG A 82 4.66 -5.46 1.24
CA ARG A 82 4.72 -5.88 2.65
C ARG A 82 5.79 -5.12 3.43
N VAL A 83 6.99 -4.98 2.87
CA VAL A 83 8.09 -4.23 3.51
C VAL A 83 7.70 -2.76 3.73
N ALA A 84 7.08 -2.12 2.74
CA ALA A 84 6.61 -0.74 2.87
C ALA A 84 5.51 -0.58 3.94
N VAL A 85 4.64 -1.58 4.09
CA VAL A 85 3.63 -1.60 5.16
C VAL A 85 4.29 -1.78 6.53
N ASP A 86 5.26 -2.67 6.66
CA ASP A 86 5.99 -2.89 7.91
C ASP A 86 6.75 -1.62 8.36
N GLU A 87 7.37 -0.90 7.42
CA GLU A 87 7.99 0.41 7.68
C GLU A 87 6.95 1.44 8.13
N ALA A 88 5.82 1.57 7.43
CA ALA A 88 4.76 2.50 7.81
C ALA A 88 4.14 2.19 9.18
N VAL A 89 4.02 0.91 9.54
CA VAL A 89 3.54 0.47 10.87
C VAL A 89 4.54 0.86 11.96
N ASN A 90 5.84 0.72 11.70
CA ASN A 90 6.87 1.14 12.65
C ASN A 90 6.86 2.67 12.83
N ASP A 91 6.74 3.45 11.77
CA ASP A 91 6.61 4.91 11.84
C ASP A 91 5.39 5.34 12.68
N VAL A 92 4.24 4.69 12.45
CA VAL A 92 3.02 4.96 13.24
C VAL A 92 3.21 4.59 14.70
N ARG A 93 3.91 3.48 14.98
CA ARG A 93 4.18 3.03 16.35
C ARG A 93 5.11 4.01 17.07
N GLU A 94 6.17 4.48 16.43
CA GLU A 94 7.08 5.49 16.97
C GLU A 94 6.34 6.81 17.22
N ALA A 95 5.50 7.25 16.29
CA ALA A 95 4.66 8.43 16.49
C ALA A 95 3.68 8.25 17.66
N LEU A 96 3.10 7.07 17.82
CA LEU A 96 2.19 6.77 18.92
C LEU A 96 2.90 6.75 20.27
N ASP A 97 4.09 6.16 20.35
CA ASP A 97 4.89 6.14 21.58
C ASP A 97 5.38 7.56 21.93
N ALA A 98 5.71 8.39 20.94
CA ALA A 98 5.99 9.81 21.14
C ALA A 98 4.78 10.59 21.68
N ILE A 99 3.57 10.33 21.15
CA ILE A 99 2.32 10.93 21.65
C ILE A 99 2.01 10.48 23.09
N LYS A 100 2.24 9.21 23.42
CA LYS A 100 2.03 8.69 24.78
C LYS A 100 3.05 9.25 25.78
N ALA A 101 4.25 9.61 25.31
CA ALA A 101 5.29 10.20 26.14
C ALA A 101 5.06 11.70 26.46
N GLY A 102 4.12 12.37 25.79
CA GLY A 102 3.71 13.76 26.08
C GLY A 102 3.16 14.51 24.86
N PRO A 103 2.75 15.79 25.01
CA PRO A 103 2.10 16.56 23.94
C PRO A 103 3.04 16.86 22.76
N VAL A 104 2.71 16.31 21.59
CA VAL A 104 3.46 16.53 20.34
C VAL A 104 2.85 17.70 19.56
N ALA A 105 3.66 18.73 19.27
CA ALA A 105 3.29 19.75 18.30
C ALA A 105 3.67 19.28 16.89
N SER A 106 2.67 18.91 16.10
CA SER A 106 2.77 18.64 14.66
C SER A 106 3.73 17.52 14.24
N VAL A 107 3.15 16.41 13.79
CA VAL A 107 3.87 15.41 12.99
C VAL A 107 3.90 15.94 11.54
N ASN A 108 4.96 16.64 11.16
CA ASN A 108 5.22 16.93 9.75
C ASN A 108 6.03 15.78 9.17
N GLY A 109 5.44 15.06 8.22
CA GLY A 109 6.01 13.83 7.69
C GLY A 109 7.41 14.02 7.08
N ARG A 110 8.22 12.97 7.27
CA ARG A 110 9.35 12.49 6.44
C ARG A 110 10.81 12.73 6.85
N ASN A 111 11.13 13.52 7.88
CA ASN A 111 12.42 13.46 8.63
C ASN A 111 12.59 14.73 9.47
N GLY A 112 12.23 14.68 10.75
CA GLY A 112 12.48 15.81 11.65
C GLY A 112 11.63 15.74 12.90
N VAL A 113 11.99 14.83 13.81
CA VAL A 113 11.55 14.95 15.21
C VAL A 113 12.25 16.18 15.77
N VAL A 114 11.55 17.32 15.78
CA VAL A 114 11.99 18.49 16.54
C VAL A 114 11.70 18.19 18.00
N VAL A 115 12.69 17.62 18.70
CA VAL A 115 12.69 17.53 20.16
C VAL A 115 12.94 18.94 20.70
N GLY A 116 11.88 19.60 21.17
CA GLY A 116 12.05 20.92 21.75
C GLY A 116 10.76 21.69 21.98
N LEU A 117 9.75 21.08 22.59
CA LEU A 117 8.59 21.83 23.07
C LEU A 117 8.25 21.34 24.48
N GLN A 118 8.51 22.18 25.47
CA GLN A 118 7.53 22.36 26.54
C GLN A 118 6.15 22.35 25.88
N GLU A 119 5.28 21.42 26.27
CA GLU A 119 3.94 21.18 25.73
C GLU A 119 3.42 22.42 25.00
N ALA A 120 3.38 22.41 23.66
CA ALA A 120 3.01 23.62 22.92
C ALA A 120 1.54 23.93 23.24
N LEU A 121 1.34 24.82 24.20
CA LEU A 121 0.02 25.21 24.67
C LEU A 121 -0.74 25.84 23.50
N ILE A 122 -2.02 25.49 23.38
CA ILE A 122 -2.89 26.06 22.37
C ILE A 122 -3.07 27.53 22.67
N GLN A 123 -2.54 28.39 21.79
CA GLN A 123 -2.65 29.83 21.92
C GLN A 123 -4.10 30.27 21.70
N ARG A 124 -4.63 31.05 22.63
CA ARG A 124 -5.99 31.59 22.62
C ARG A 124 -5.97 33.04 23.07
N VAL A 125 -6.97 33.80 22.65
CA VAL A 125 -7.24 35.11 23.23
C VAL A 125 -8.42 34.97 24.19
N SER A 126 -8.32 35.57 25.37
CA SER A 126 -9.45 35.72 26.28
C SER A 126 -9.84 37.18 26.37
N THR A 127 -11.12 37.46 26.28
CA THR A 127 -11.69 38.81 26.35
C THR A 127 -12.89 38.84 27.29
N ALA A 128 -13.44 40.03 27.52
CA ALA A 128 -14.69 40.18 28.27
C ALA A 128 -15.90 39.48 27.64
N ALA A 129 -15.87 39.15 26.34
CA ALA A 129 -16.92 38.34 25.72
C ALA A 129 -16.94 36.90 26.25
N ASP A 130 -15.82 36.42 26.80
CA ASP A 130 -15.68 35.09 27.39
C ASP A 130 -16.04 35.04 28.88
N ASN A 131 -16.63 36.12 29.42
CA ASN A 131 -16.96 36.24 30.83
C ASN A 131 -17.85 35.08 31.32
N GLY A 132 -17.49 34.49 32.46
CA GLY A 132 -18.18 33.35 33.06
C GLY A 132 -17.87 32.01 32.41
N GLN A 133 -17.15 31.97 31.27
CA GLN A 133 -16.80 30.71 30.61
C GLN A 133 -15.56 30.07 31.25
N PRO A 134 -15.56 28.74 31.45
CA PRO A 134 -14.38 28.05 31.98
C PRO A 134 -13.21 28.13 30.99
N LEU A 135 -11.99 28.12 31.54
CA LEU A 135 -10.75 27.99 30.77
C LEU A 135 -10.55 26.54 30.33
N LEU A 136 -9.75 26.35 29.27
CA LEU A 136 -9.43 25.04 28.72
C LEU A 136 -8.01 24.64 29.11
N VAL A 137 -7.86 23.38 29.52
CA VAL A 137 -6.57 22.75 29.80
C VAL A 137 -5.71 22.70 28.53
N GLY A 138 -4.39 22.78 28.70
CA GLY A 138 -3.42 22.72 27.60
C GLY A 138 -3.45 23.97 26.72
N SER A 139 -3.97 25.08 27.23
CA SER A 139 -4.06 26.35 26.50
C SER A 139 -3.24 27.45 27.16
N GLU A 140 -2.75 28.36 26.33
CA GLU A 140 -2.13 29.61 26.73
C GLU A 140 -3.03 30.75 26.28
N TYR A 141 -3.47 31.56 27.24
CA TYR A 141 -4.40 32.65 26.98
C TYR A 141 -3.67 33.99 27.00
N ALA A 142 -3.66 34.67 25.87
CA ALA A 142 -3.47 36.11 25.80
C ALA A 142 -4.72 36.80 26.36
N LEU A 143 -4.64 37.27 27.60
CA LEU A 143 -5.67 38.02 28.27
C LEU A 143 -5.69 39.46 27.73
N SER A 144 -6.80 39.84 27.13
CA SER A 144 -7.08 41.21 26.70
C SER A 144 -8.19 41.78 27.56
N ALA A 145 -7.86 42.77 28.37
CA ALA A 145 -8.76 43.34 29.35
C ALA A 145 -9.09 44.79 28.99
N GLY A 146 -10.09 44.99 28.13
CA GLY A 146 -10.72 46.29 27.90
C GLY A 146 -11.79 46.66 28.94
N SER A 147 -12.25 45.66 29.71
CA SER A 147 -13.22 45.77 30.80
C SER A 147 -13.01 44.63 31.79
N ALA A 148 -13.60 44.72 32.98
CA ALA A 148 -13.49 43.68 34.01
C ALA A 148 -14.28 42.42 33.62
N TYR A 149 -13.65 41.25 33.72
CA TYR A 149 -14.31 39.97 33.50
C TYR A 149 -13.71 38.84 34.35
N SER A 150 -14.40 37.71 34.38
CA SER A 150 -14.02 36.55 35.18
C SER A 150 -14.10 35.28 34.37
N ARG A 151 -13.20 34.34 34.63
CA ARG A 151 -13.23 33.00 34.06
C ARG A 151 -12.81 31.98 35.09
N SER A 152 -13.40 30.79 35.05
CA SER A 152 -13.13 29.75 36.03
C SER A 152 -12.09 28.74 35.52
N LEU A 153 -11.28 28.23 36.44
CA LEU A 153 -10.49 27.02 36.20
C LEU A 153 -11.44 25.83 36.06
N PRO A 154 -11.21 24.88 35.14
CA PRO A 154 -12.01 23.67 35.05
C PRO A 154 -11.74 22.71 36.20
N VAL A 155 -12.55 21.66 36.31
CA VAL A 155 -12.20 20.47 37.10
C VAL A 155 -11.04 19.78 36.36
N GLY A 156 -9.82 20.05 36.83
CA GLY A 156 -8.60 19.45 36.27
C GLY A 156 -8.31 18.07 36.85
N VAL A 157 -7.35 17.38 36.24
CA VAL A 157 -6.65 16.23 36.82
C VAL A 157 -5.19 16.61 37.02
N ALA A 158 -4.49 15.88 37.90
CA ALA A 158 -3.08 16.14 38.18
C ALA A 158 -2.25 16.14 36.88
N GLY A 159 -1.40 17.16 36.71
CA GLY A 159 -0.60 17.36 35.49
C GLY A 159 -1.21 18.33 34.48
N ASN A 160 -2.50 18.65 34.58
CA ASN A 160 -3.12 19.65 33.70
C ASN A 160 -2.49 21.04 33.90
N GLN A 161 -2.21 21.73 32.80
CA GLN A 161 -1.64 23.08 32.81
C GLN A 161 -2.50 24.06 32.00
N ILE A 162 -2.55 25.31 32.45
CA ILE A 162 -3.07 26.47 31.71
C ILE A 162 -2.09 27.62 31.93
N VAL A 163 -1.75 28.36 30.87
CA VAL A 163 -0.95 29.57 30.99
C VAL A 163 -1.81 30.79 30.73
N LEU A 164 -1.65 31.80 31.56
CA LEU A 164 -2.32 33.08 31.45
C LEU A 164 -1.26 34.15 31.23
N ASN A 165 -1.31 34.78 30.07
CA ASN A 165 -0.38 35.81 29.64
C ASN A 165 -1.13 37.09 29.38
N SER A 166 -0.68 38.19 29.94
CA SER A 166 -1.29 39.48 29.65
C SER A 166 -0.56 40.18 28.50
N THR A 167 -1.30 40.58 27.47
CA THR A 167 -0.73 41.27 26.30
C THR A 167 -0.79 42.80 26.41
N GLY A 168 -1.05 43.34 27.60
CA GLY A 168 -1.04 44.76 27.90
C GLY A 168 -1.11 44.97 29.42
N GLY A 169 -0.49 46.02 29.95
CA GLY A 169 -0.48 46.28 31.40
C GLY A 169 -1.88 46.15 32.00
N TRP A 170 -2.02 45.32 33.04
CA TRP A 170 -3.31 45.15 33.70
C TRP A 170 -3.68 46.50 34.31
N ALA A 171 -4.88 47.03 34.05
CA ALA A 171 -5.43 47.97 35.02
C ALA A 171 -5.89 47.15 36.23
N ALA A 172 -5.80 47.72 37.44
CA ALA A 172 -6.18 47.02 38.65
C ALA A 172 -7.58 46.39 38.50
N SER A 173 -7.71 45.10 38.84
CA SER A 173 -8.98 44.37 38.96
C SER A 173 -9.73 44.05 37.67
N LEU A 174 -9.06 43.97 36.52
CA LEU A 174 -9.76 43.68 35.25
C LEU A 174 -9.96 42.19 34.93
N PHE A 175 -9.25 41.27 35.60
CA PHE A 175 -9.49 39.84 35.39
C PHE A 175 -9.48 39.07 36.72
N THR A 176 -10.51 38.26 36.90
CA THR A 176 -10.67 37.37 38.06
C THR A 176 -10.62 35.92 37.62
N LEU A 177 -9.68 35.16 38.17
CA LEU A 177 -9.63 33.72 38.01
C LEU A 177 -10.47 33.04 39.09
N GLY A 178 -11.59 32.51 38.64
CA GLY A 178 -12.57 31.84 39.47
C GLY A 178 -12.25 30.37 39.71
N ARG A 179 -12.82 29.86 40.80
CA ARG A 179 -12.91 28.42 41.05
C ARG A 179 -14.06 27.80 40.27
N ALA A 180 -13.92 26.54 39.84
CA ALA A 180 -15.02 25.85 39.16
C ALA A 180 -16.22 25.57 40.09
N ASN A 181 -15.95 25.31 41.37
CA ASN A 181 -16.96 25.12 42.41
C ASN A 181 -16.40 25.47 43.80
N ALA A 182 -17.25 25.43 44.82
CA ALA A 182 -16.92 25.81 46.19
C ALA A 182 -15.88 24.91 46.88
N ALA A 183 -15.72 23.66 46.43
CA ALA A 183 -14.74 22.70 46.98
C ALA A 183 -13.34 22.87 46.37
N HIS A 184 -13.21 23.63 45.27
CA HIS A 184 -11.92 23.85 44.65
C HIS A 184 -11.07 24.84 45.44
N THR A 185 -9.76 24.74 45.27
CA THR A 185 -8.79 25.66 45.87
C THR A 185 -7.77 26.14 44.84
N ILE A 186 -7.37 27.40 44.96
CA ILE A 186 -6.25 27.99 44.21
C ILE A 186 -5.16 28.35 45.22
N ASN A 187 -3.94 27.86 45.04
CA ASN A 187 -2.85 27.99 46.02
C ASN A 187 -3.24 27.51 47.43
N GLY A 188 -4.09 26.49 47.53
CA GLY A 188 -4.60 25.96 48.79
C GLY A 188 -5.68 26.82 49.47
N VAL A 189 -6.11 27.91 48.83
CA VAL A 189 -7.15 28.81 49.34
C VAL A 189 -8.47 28.59 48.61
N ALA A 190 -9.57 28.54 49.35
CA ALA A 190 -10.93 28.41 48.83
C ALA A 190 -11.51 29.76 48.39
N ASP A 191 -10.76 30.51 47.57
CA ASP A 191 -11.19 31.81 47.05
C ASP A 191 -10.79 32.00 45.58
N ASN A 192 -11.40 32.98 44.92
CA ASN A 192 -11.01 33.41 43.59
C ASN A 192 -9.75 34.26 43.66
N VAL A 193 -8.97 34.29 42.56
CA VAL A 193 -7.77 35.12 42.46
C VAL A 193 -8.09 36.35 41.62
N LEU A 194 -7.95 37.52 42.24
CA LEU A 194 -7.98 38.78 41.53
C LEU A 194 -6.57 39.12 41.08
N PHE A 195 -6.45 39.50 39.82
CA PHE A 195 -5.19 40.01 39.31
C PHE A 195 -5.27 41.53 39.13
N ASP A 196 -4.19 42.20 39.50
CA ASP A 196 -4.04 43.65 39.55
C ASP A 196 -2.92 44.12 38.61
N SER A 197 -2.64 45.43 38.64
CA SER A 197 -1.64 46.07 37.78
C SER A 197 -0.21 45.55 37.95
N ASP A 198 0.11 44.93 39.10
CA ASP A 198 1.43 44.35 39.39
C ASP A 198 1.51 42.87 38.99
N SER A 199 0.39 42.29 38.55
CA SER A 199 0.27 40.91 38.07
C SER A 199 0.77 40.70 36.63
N ALA A 200 1.51 41.67 36.07
CA ALA A 200 2.09 41.64 34.71
C ALA A 200 3.20 40.59 34.58
N ARG A 201 2.83 39.31 34.66
CA ARG A 201 3.73 38.18 34.59
C ARG A 201 3.02 36.99 33.95
N ARG A 202 3.80 36.09 33.36
CA ARG A 202 3.29 34.84 32.82
C ARG A 202 2.87 33.96 33.98
N ILE A 203 1.56 33.72 34.14
CA ILE A 203 1.05 32.88 35.22
C ILE A 203 0.82 31.48 34.69
N ILE A 204 1.40 30.50 35.37
CA ILE A 204 1.22 29.09 35.07
C ILE A 204 0.31 28.52 36.14
N ALA A 205 -0.90 28.12 35.74
CA ALA A 205 -1.80 27.36 36.58
C ALA A 205 -1.55 25.86 36.34
N SER A 206 -1.15 25.14 37.38
CA SER A 206 -0.92 23.69 37.36
C SER A 206 -1.86 22.99 38.33
N CYS A 207 -2.56 21.96 37.84
CA CYS A 207 -3.44 21.14 38.66
C CYS A 207 -2.61 20.09 39.40
N THR A 208 -2.67 20.09 40.73
CA THR A 208 -1.92 19.18 41.60
C THR A 208 -2.75 17.97 42.02
N ALA A 209 -4.06 18.13 42.08
CA ALA A 209 -5.05 17.09 42.33
C ALA A 209 -6.42 17.55 41.80
N PRO A 210 -7.40 16.66 41.61
CA PRO A 210 -8.75 17.05 41.17
C PRO A 210 -9.33 18.18 42.05
N GLY A 211 -9.56 19.34 41.43
CA GLY A 211 -10.08 20.53 42.12
C GLY A 211 -9.04 21.40 42.85
N ALA A 212 -7.76 21.03 42.84
CA ALA A 212 -6.67 21.81 43.42
C ALA A 212 -5.74 22.35 42.32
N TRP A 213 -5.60 23.67 42.28
CA TRP A 213 -4.72 24.37 41.35
C TRP A 213 -3.68 25.18 42.10
N THR A 214 -2.47 25.21 41.57
CA THR A 214 -1.37 26.05 42.04
C THR A 214 -0.99 27.03 40.93
N LEU A 215 -0.89 28.31 41.27
CA LEU A 215 -0.42 29.36 40.39
C LEU A 215 1.04 29.64 40.70
N THR A 216 1.90 29.50 39.70
CA THR A 216 3.27 29.98 39.75
C THR A 216 3.44 31.13 38.79
N ILE A 217 4.38 32.00 39.12
CA ILE A 217 4.69 33.15 38.31
C ILE A 217 6.04 32.92 37.62
N SER A 218 6.08 33.13 36.31
CA SER A 218 7.25 33.05 35.46
C SER A 218 7.66 34.40 34.90
#